data_AF-A0A3C1Z387-F1
#
_entry.id   AF-A0A3C1Z387-F1
#
_cell.length_a   1.000
_cell.length_b   1.000
_cell.length_c   1.000
_cell.angle_alpha   90.00
_cell.angle_beta   90.00
_cell.angle_gamma   90.00
#
_symmetry.space_group_name_H-M   'P 1'
#
loop_
_entity.id
_entity.type
_entity.pdbx_description
1 polymer ?
#
loop_
_entity_poly.entity_id
_entity_poly.type
_entity_poly.pdbx_seq_one_letter_code
_entity_poly.pdbx_strand_id
1 'polypeptide(L)'
;MGSRISGLFFASLLLFSALPASAEVAGSMVIAGHGPEQRVMESLAHAFEKANPRAYIDVVWDDKSKPLEMVKAKQADIAVTGTSENGFRSVQIAWDGIAIMIHRSNFIKAVSKQEVAELFSGKYKFWADLGGPDTKILLLDRPRNENNRDAFEQMLGIAGKIPDTTKVVAKDEKVIKTVAGTLPPNSAVTYLSLGQALEAVASGVPVRLLPVDTVEPETPTVKDGRYPLRRPVLLLSNSEPDPLVEAFEQFALSDAGQKILSESYTPLPKTSSP
;
A
#
# COMPACT_ATOMS: atom_id res chain seq x y z
N MET A 1 87.93 -12.56 1.00
CA MET A 1 87.42 -11.48 1.85
C MET A 1 86.65 -10.52 0.95
N GLY A 2 85.33 -10.40 1.13
CA GLY A 2 84.50 -9.36 0.49
C GLY A 2 83.70 -9.76 -0.76
N SER A 3 82.56 -10.43 -0.57
CA SER A 3 81.46 -10.48 -1.55
C SER A 3 80.68 -9.15 -1.50
N ARG A 4 80.33 -8.55 -2.64
CA ARG A 4 79.30 -7.51 -2.75
C ARG A 4 78.46 -7.72 -4.00
N ILE A 5 77.30 -8.33 -3.79
CA ILE A 5 76.18 -8.41 -4.74
C ILE A 5 75.44 -7.06 -4.66
N SER A 6 75.41 -6.29 -5.74
CA SER A 6 74.52 -5.11 -5.86
C SER A 6 73.24 -5.56 -6.53
N GLY A 7 72.15 -5.61 -5.75
CA GLY A 7 70.81 -5.94 -6.21
C GLY A 7 70.15 -4.76 -6.92
N LEU A 8 69.53 -5.03 -8.07
CA LEU A 8 68.57 -4.15 -8.73
C LEU A 8 67.29 -4.07 -7.87
N PHE A 9 66.89 -2.85 -7.48
CA PHE A 9 65.56 -2.59 -6.94
C PHE A 9 64.62 -2.20 -8.10
N PHE A 10 63.74 -3.11 -8.49
CA PHE A 10 62.55 -2.79 -9.30
C PHE A 10 61.46 -2.32 -8.34
N ALA A 11 61.23 -1.01 -8.26
CA ALA A 11 60.07 -0.47 -7.57
C ALA A 11 58.84 -0.60 -8.48
N SER A 12 58.05 -1.66 -8.31
CA SER A 12 56.73 -1.74 -8.95
C SER A 12 55.79 -0.78 -8.22
N LEU A 13 55.43 0.32 -8.88
CA LEU A 13 54.41 1.24 -8.40
C LEU A 13 53.04 0.56 -8.59
N LEU A 14 52.52 -0.05 -7.53
CA LEU A 14 51.14 -0.56 -7.48
C LEU A 14 50.19 0.65 -7.46
N LEU A 15 49.61 0.98 -8.61
CA LEU A 15 48.45 1.85 -8.72
C LEU A 15 47.26 1.15 -8.08
N PHE A 16 47.00 1.45 -6.80
CA PHE A 16 45.72 1.15 -6.17
C PHE A 16 44.66 2.05 -6.81
N SER A 17 43.86 1.48 -7.71
CA SER A 17 42.60 2.10 -8.11
C SER A 17 41.70 2.10 -6.87
N ALA A 18 41.57 3.25 -6.22
CA ALA A 18 40.55 3.46 -5.19
C ALA A 18 39.18 3.27 -5.86
N LEU A 19 38.55 2.12 -5.61
CA LEU A 19 37.13 1.96 -5.87
C LEU A 19 36.41 3.08 -5.10
N PRO A 20 35.48 3.83 -5.73
CA PRO A 20 34.71 4.82 -4.99
C PRO A 20 34.02 4.09 -3.83
N ALA A 21 34.32 4.50 -2.60
CA ALA A 21 33.61 4.04 -1.43
C ALA A 21 32.13 4.31 -1.68
N SER A 22 31.31 3.25 -1.76
CA SER A 22 29.86 3.40 -1.75
C SER A 22 29.53 4.30 -0.56
N ALA A 23 28.92 5.46 -0.82
CA ALA A 23 28.43 6.31 0.26
C ALA A 23 27.58 5.43 1.17
N GLU A 24 28.01 5.34 2.42
CA GLU A 24 27.69 4.21 3.25
C GLU A 24 26.40 4.56 4.01
N VAL A 25 25.26 4.02 3.55
CA VAL A 25 23.88 4.36 4.01
C VAL A 25 23.80 4.32 5.53
N ALA A 26 23.52 5.48 6.15
CA ALA A 26 23.49 5.65 7.60
C ALA A 26 22.60 6.84 7.99
N GLY A 27 22.15 6.86 9.25
CA GLY A 27 21.33 7.93 9.81
C GLY A 27 19.99 7.42 10.34
N SER A 28 19.10 8.33 10.66
CA SER A 28 17.73 8.04 11.09
C SER A 28 16.74 8.75 10.20
N MET A 29 15.66 8.08 9.82
CA MET A 29 14.53 8.70 9.13
C MET A 29 13.20 8.24 9.71
N VAL A 30 12.15 9.03 9.47
CA VAL A 30 10.78 8.77 9.88
C VAL A 30 9.92 8.54 8.64
N ILE A 31 9.23 7.40 8.61
CA ILE A 31 8.19 7.08 7.63
C ILE A 31 6.84 7.25 8.31
N ALA A 32 6.04 8.19 7.83
CA ALA A 32 4.70 8.44 8.32
C ALA A 32 3.64 7.87 7.37
N GLY A 33 2.58 7.28 7.93
CA GLY A 33 1.46 6.74 7.16
C GLY A 33 0.19 6.61 7.97
N HIS A 34 -0.91 6.36 7.26
CA HIS A 34 -2.19 6.00 7.85
C HIS A 34 -2.91 5.03 6.90
N GLY A 35 -3.64 4.05 7.44
CA GLY A 35 -4.32 3.03 6.63
C GLY A 35 -3.55 1.70 6.50
N PRO A 36 -3.92 0.85 5.54
CA PRO A 36 -3.58 -0.58 5.55
C PRO A 36 -2.11 -0.89 5.28
N GLU A 37 -1.31 0.09 4.82
CA GLU A 37 0.08 -0.11 4.40
C GLU A 37 1.04 -0.33 5.58
N GLN A 38 0.59 -0.16 6.83
CA GLN A 38 1.43 -0.24 8.04
C GLN A 38 2.33 -1.48 8.06
N ARG A 39 1.72 -2.66 7.95
CA ARG A 39 2.43 -3.94 8.10
C ARG A 39 3.50 -4.11 7.04
N VAL A 40 3.23 -3.70 5.80
CA VAL A 40 4.20 -3.83 4.71
C VAL A 40 5.33 -2.81 4.85
N MET A 41 5.06 -1.61 5.36
CA MET A 41 6.09 -0.60 5.62
C MET A 41 7.00 -1.00 6.78
N GLU A 42 6.45 -1.54 7.87
CA GLU A 42 7.24 -2.12 8.96
C GLU A 42 8.14 -3.26 8.47
N SER A 43 7.63 -4.11 7.57
CA SER A 43 8.40 -5.21 6.98
C SER A 43 9.52 -4.71 6.06
N LEU A 44 9.26 -3.69 5.24
CA LEU A 44 10.27 -3.04 4.40
C LEU A 44 11.34 -2.34 5.24
N ALA A 45 10.92 -1.58 6.27
CA ALA A 45 11.82 -0.89 7.19
C ALA A 45 12.77 -1.88 7.87
N HIS A 46 12.22 -2.95 8.46
CA HIS A 46 13.02 -3.98 9.12
C HIS A 46 14.01 -4.66 8.17
N ALA A 47 13.58 -5.01 6.96
CA ALA A 47 14.45 -5.63 5.96
C ALA A 47 15.54 -4.68 5.48
N PHE A 48 15.25 -3.38 5.36
CA PHE A 48 16.22 -2.36 4.99
C PHE A 48 17.27 -2.13 6.07
N GLU A 49 16.88 -2.00 7.34
CA GLU A 49 17.81 -1.85 8.48
C GLU A 49 18.72 -3.06 8.61
N LYS A 50 18.17 -4.27 8.38
CA LYS A 50 18.97 -5.50 8.36
C LYS A 50 20.05 -5.48 7.27
N ALA A 51 19.77 -4.89 6.11
CA ALA A 51 20.72 -4.73 5.03
C ALA A 51 21.68 -3.53 5.24
N ASN A 52 21.28 -2.55 6.06
CA ASN A 52 22.01 -1.31 6.31
C ASN A 52 22.10 -1.06 7.83
N PRO A 53 23.02 -1.72 8.56
CA PRO A 53 23.02 -1.72 10.04
C PRO A 53 23.24 -0.36 10.72
N ARG A 54 23.50 0.70 9.96
CA ARG A 54 23.68 2.07 10.46
C ARG A 54 22.52 2.98 10.09
N ALA A 55 21.53 2.47 9.39
CA ALA A 55 20.26 3.12 9.16
C ALA A 55 19.28 2.71 10.27
N TYR A 56 18.49 3.68 10.73
CA TYR A 56 17.38 3.48 11.64
C TYR A 56 16.12 4.11 11.04
N ILE A 57 15.02 3.39 11.05
CA ILE A 57 13.74 3.84 10.50
C ILE A 57 12.69 3.77 11.59
N ASP A 58 12.14 4.94 11.93
CA ASP A 58 10.94 5.00 12.77
C ASP A 58 9.69 5.01 11.88
N VAL A 59 8.78 4.07 12.11
CA VAL A 59 7.53 3.94 11.37
C VAL A 59 6.40 4.50 12.24
N VAL A 60 5.98 5.73 11.93
CA VAL A 60 4.91 6.43 12.64
C VAL A 60 3.59 6.18 11.94
N TRP A 61 2.73 5.39 12.57
CA TRP A 61 1.44 5.02 12.00
C TRP A 61 0.29 5.30 12.99
N ASP A 62 -0.59 6.23 12.61
CA ASP A 62 -1.78 6.59 13.40
C ASP A 62 -2.89 7.15 12.50
N ASP A 63 -4.14 6.81 12.78
CA ASP A 63 -5.32 7.22 11.99
C ASP A 63 -5.60 8.74 12.08
N LYS A 64 -4.95 9.46 13.00
CA LYS A 64 -5.03 10.93 13.09
C LYS A 64 -3.80 11.63 12.52
N SER A 65 -2.78 10.86 12.12
CA SER A 65 -1.59 11.42 11.48
C SER A 65 -1.97 12.09 10.16
N LYS A 66 -1.19 13.11 9.79
CA LYS A 66 -1.29 13.77 8.48
C LYS A 66 0.08 13.65 7.81
N PRO A 67 0.42 12.51 7.19
CA PRO A 67 1.77 12.21 6.71
C PRO A 67 2.35 13.30 5.81
N LEU A 68 1.56 13.83 4.86
CA LEU A 68 2.00 14.92 3.99
C LEU A 68 2.35 16.19 4.77
N GLU A 69 1.53 16.53 5.78
CA GLU A 69 1.80 17.70 6.63
C GLU A 69 3.01 17.48 7.54
N MET A 70 3.27 16.24 7.97
CA MET A 70 4.49 15.89 8.69
C MET A 70 5.74 16.05 7.80
N VAL A 71 5.68 15.65 6.53
CA VAL A 71 6.79 15.90 5.58
C VAL A 71 6.98 17.40 5.32
N LYS A 72 5.89 18.16 5.10
CA LYS A 72 5.92 19.63 4.97
C LYS A 72 6.55 20.31 6.19
N ALA A 73 6.24 19.80 7.39
CA ALA A 73 6.76 20.31 8.65
C ALA A 73 8.15 19.74 9.03
N LYS A 74 8.76 18.91 8.18
CA LYS A 74 10.04 18.21 8.45
C LYS A 74 10.03 17.35 9.71
N GLN A 75 8.87 16.79 10.04
CA GLN A 75 8.65 15.81 11.12
C GLN A 75 8.69 14.37 10.62
N ALA A 76 8.53 14.18 9.31
CA ALA A 76 8.72 12.92 8.61
C ALA A 76 9.54 13.14 7.35
N ASP A 77 10.28 12.12 6.94
CA ASP A 77 11.09 12.15 5.72
C ASP A 77 10.31 11.56 4.54
N ILE A 78 9.45 10.58 4.82
CA ILE A 78 8.58 9.92 3.85
C ILE A 78 7.13 9.92 4.37
N ALA A 79 6.20 10.27 3.50
CA ALA A 79 4.77 10.05 3.66
C ALA A 79 4.32 8.90 2.75
N VAL A 80 3.60 7.91 3.30
CA VAL A 80 2.96 6.85 2.52
C VAL A 80 1.56 7.30 2.12
N THR A 81 1.31 7.37 0.82
CA THR A 81 0.10 8.00 0.25
C THR A 81 -0.35 7.30 -1.04
N GLY A 82 -1.63 7.52 -1.40
CA GLY A 82 -2.21 7.13 -2.70
C GLY A 82 -2.17 8.23 -3.77
N THR A 83 -1.72 9.45 -3.41
CA THR A 83 -1.73 10.63 -4.30
C THR A 83 -0.39 11.37 -4.25
N SER A 84 0.03 11.88 -5.40
CA SER A 84 1.21 12.75 -5.52
C SER A 84 0.87 14.20 -5.14
N GLU A 85 1.84 14.93 -4.59
CA GLU A 85 1.72 16.37 -4.30
C GLU A 85 2.71 17.17 -5.14
N ASN A 86 2.28 18.29 -5.72
CA ASN A 86 3.16 19.19 -6.46
C ASN A 86 4.25 19.78 -5.55
N GLY A 87 5.50 19.80 -6.02
CA GLY A 87 6.65 20.28 -5.25
C GLY A 87 7.28 19.21 -4.35
N PHE A 88 6.74 18.00 -4.34
CA PHE A 88 7.30 16.83 -3.67
C PHE A 88 7.70 15.77 -4.68
N ARG A 89 8.65 14.94 -4.28
CA ARG A 89 9.02 13.74 -5.04
C ARG A 89 8.09 12.62 -4.64
N SER A 90 7.67 11.78 -5.59
CA SER A 90 6.80 10.64 -5.33
C SER A 90 7.30 9.42 -6.08
N VAL A 91 7.63 8.36 -5.34
CA VAL A 91 8.05 7.07 -5.90
C VAL A 91 6.93 6.07 -5.71
N GLN A 92 6.37 5.58 -6.81
CA GLN A 92 5.45 4.46 -6.74
C GLN A 92 6.21 3.18 -6.45
N ILE A 93 5.75 2.41 -5.46
CA ILE A 93 6.37 1.14 -5.06
C ILE A 93 5.46 -0.07 -5.31
N ALA A 94 4.15 0.13 -5.41
CA ALA A 94 3.18 -0.93 -5.70
C ALA A 94 1.85 -0.36 -6.25
N TRP A 95 0.96 -1.27 -6.62
CA TRP A 95 -0.46 -1.02 -6.80
C TRP A 95 -1.27 -1.67 -5.67
N ASP A 96 -2.37 -1.04 -5.28
CA ASP A 96 -3.40 -1.63 -4.45
C ASP A 96 -4.73 -1.65 -5.21
N GLY A 97 -5.56 -2.66 -4.91
CA GLY A 97 -6.96 -2.69 -5.31
C GLY A 97 -7.84 -2.42 -4.10
N ILE A 98 -8.98 -1.76 -4.28
CA ILE A 98 -9.99 -1.59 -3.24
C ILE A 98 -11.13 -2.53 -3.56
N ALA A 99 -11.19 -3.65 -2.84
CA ALA A 99 -12.17 -4.70 -3.06
C ALA A 99 -13.47 -4.41 -2.32
N ILE A 100 -14.61 -4.63 -3.00
CA ILE A 100 -15.93 -4.62 -2.36
C ILE A 100 -16.20 -6.01 -1.78
N MET A 101 -16.35 -6.10 -0.47
CA MET A 101 -16.52 -7.36 0.24
C MET A 101 -17.95 -7.50 0.74
N ILE A 102 -18.55 -8.65 0.46
CA ILE A 102 -19.87 -9.05 0.94
C ILE A 102 -19.83 -10.48 1.48
N HIS A 103 -20.89 -10.90 2.17
CA HIS A 103 -21.02 -12.30 2.57
C HIS A 103 -21.22 -13.23 1.37
N ARG A 104 -20.66 -14.45 1.42
CA ARG A 104 -20.69 -15.42 0.30
C ARG A 104 -22.10 -15.83 -0.15
N SER A 105 -23.09 -15.74 0.73
CA SER A 105 -24.50 -16.07 0.43
C SER A 105 -25.25 -14.95 -0.30
N ASN A 106 -24.67 -13.75 -0.41
CA ASN A 106 -25.23 -12.72 -1.27
C ASN A 106 -24.88 -13.03 -2.74
N PHE A 107 -25.90 -13.25 -3.57
CA PHE A 107 -25.76 -13.81 -4.91
C PHE A 107 -25.63 -12.76 -6.04
N ILE A 108 -25.59 -11.47 -5.72
CA ILE A 108 -25.38 -10.39 -6.70
C ILE A 108 -24.13 -10.64 -7.54
N LYS A 109 -24.20 -10.57 -8.88
CA LYS A 109 -23.06 -11.04 -9.70
C LYS A 109 -21.92 -10.05 -9.83
N ALA A 110 -22.26 -8.78 -10.05
CA ALA A 110 -21.32 -7.68 -10.20
C ALA A 110 -22.05 -6.38 -9.87
N VAL A 111 -21.29 -5.31 -9.71
CA VAL A 111 -21.79 -3.93 -9.69
C VAL A 111 -20.96 -3.09 -10.64
N SER A 112 -21.56 -2.08 -11.23
CA SER A 112 -20.82 -1.01 -11.88
C SER A 112 -20.16 -0.10 -10.83
N LYS A 113 -19.12 0.62 -11.24
CA LYS A 113 -18.50 1.65 -10.38
C LYS A 113 -19.51 2.70 -9.91
N GLN A 114 -20.47 3.06 -10.75
CA GLN A 114 -21.55 3.98 -10.38
C GLN A 114 -22.46 3.37 -9.31
N GLU A 115 -22.81 2.08 -9.41
CA GLU A 115 -23.60 1.40 -8.38
C GLU A 115 -22.83 1.29 -7.05
N VAL A 116 -21.50 1.11 -7.07
CA VAL A 116 -20.68 1.20 -5.86
C VAL A 116 -20.79 2.60 -5.24
N ALA A 117 -20.67 3.66 -6.03
CA ALA A 117 -20.81 5.04 -5.54
C ALA A 117 -22.17 5.26 -4.87
N GLU A 118 -23.25 4.82 -5.53
CA GLU A 118 -24.63 4.95 -5.05
C GLU A 118 -24.92 4.07 -3.83
N LEU A 119 -24.32 2.88 -3.77
CA LEU A 119 -24.40 1.97 -2.62
C LEU A 119 -23.79 2.64 -1.39
N PHE A 120 -22.56 3.14 -1.49
CA PHE A 120 -21.86 3.75 -0.37
C PHE A 120 -22.29 5.17 -0.03
N SER A 121 -22.95 5.88 -0.95
CA SER A 121 -23.70 7.12 -0.63
C SER A 121 -25.07 6.84 0.02
N GLY A 122 -25.42 5.56 0.20
CA GLY A 122 -26.67 5.14 0.84
C GLY A 122 -27.93 5.31 0.00
N LYS A 123 -27.81 5.43 -1.33
CA LYS A 123 -28.97 5.53 -2.24
C LYS A 123 -29.74 4.22 -2.28
N TYR A 124 -29.03 3.09 -2.37
CA TYR A 124 -29.62 1.77 -2.29
C TYR A 124 -29.93 1.37 -0.85
N LYS A 125 -31.13 0.84 -0.61
CA LYS A 125 -31.56 0.38 0.71
C LYS A 125 -31.68 -1.14 0.80
N PHE A 126 -31.94 -1.80 -0.33
CA PHE A 126 -32.10 -3.25 -0.42
C PHE A 126 -31.22 -3.82 -1.52
N TRP A 127 -30.67 -5.02 -1.31
CA TRP A 127 -29.87 -5.70 -2.33
C TRP A 127 -30.68 -6.07 -3.57
N ALA A 128 -32.00 -6.25 -3.44
CA ALA A 128 -32.92 -6.49 -4.55
C ALA A 128 -32.90 -5.36 -5.59
N ASP A 129 -32.63 -4.12 -5.18
CA ASP A 129 -32.49 -2.97 -6.08
C ASP A 129 -31.31 -3.11 -7.06
N LEU A 130 -30.35 -3.99 -6.73
CA LEU A 130 -29.17 -4.33 -7.51
C LEU A 130 -29.22 -5.78 -8.05
N GLY A 131 -30.41 -6.41 -8.06
CA GLY A 131 -30.58 -7.80 -8.49
C GLY A 131 -30.05 -8.84 -7.52
N GLY A 132 -29.82 -8.46 -6.25
CA GLY A 132 -29.42 -9.33 -5.15
C GLY A 132 -30.60 -9.87 -4.33
N PRO A 133 -30.32 -10.40 -3.11
CA PRO A 133 -31.37 -10.89 -2.21
C PRO A 133 -32.30 -9.78 -1.72
N ASP A 134 -33.53 -10.14 -1.32
CA ASP A 134 -34.45 -9.22 -0.64
C ASP A 134 -34.03 -9.02 0.82
N THR A 135 -32.89 -8.35 1.01
CA THR A 135 -32.37 -7.99 2.33
C THR A 135 -31.89 -6.55 2.37
N LYS A 136 -32.16 -5.90 3.50
CA LYS A 136 -31.70 -4.54 3.76
C LYS A 136 -30.17 -4.50 3.77
N ILE A 137 -29.62 -3.48 3.13
CA ILE A 137 -28.17 -3.27 3.06
C ILE A 137 -27.67 -2.69 4.38
N LEU A 138 -26.62 -3.31 4.93
CA LEU A 138 -25.84 -2.76 6.04
C LEU A 138 -24.47 -2.33 5.51
N LEU A 139 -24.28 -1.02 5.39
CA LEU A 139 -22.99 -0.45 5.06
C LEU A 139 -22.07 -0.50 6.29
N LEU A 140 -20.83 -0.94 6.09
CA LEU A 140 -19.75 -0.84 7.05
C LEU A 140 -18.67 0.07 6.46
N ASP A 141 -18.50 1.24 7.07
CA ASP A 141 -17.50 2.23 6.66
C ASP A 141 -16.18 2.07 7.43
N ARG A 142 -15.17 2.77 6.95
CA ARG A 142 -13.82 2.86 7.49
C ARG A 142 -13.61 4.22 8.17
N PRO A 143 -12.65 4.33 9.11
CA PRO A 143 -12.25 5.62 9.68
C PRO A 143 -11.91 6.65 8.61
N ARG A 144 -12.28 7.90 8.88
CA ARG A 144 -11.81 9.07 8.12
C ARG A 144 -10.29 9.19 8.28
N ASN A 145 -9.61 9.78 7.30
CA ASN A 145 -8.14 9.86 7.24
C ASN A 145 -7.47 8.48 7.17
N GLU A 146 -8.10 7.53 6.47
CA GLU A 146 -7.44 6.30 6.02
C GLU A 146 -7.16 6.42 4.51
N ASN A 147 -5.93 6.12 4.07
CA ASN A 147 -5.51 6.23 2.67
C ASN A 147 -6.48 5.45 1.76
N ASN A 148 -7.00 4.33 2.26
CA ASN A 148 -7.94 3.48 1.55
C ASN A 148 -9.32 4.13 1.40
N ARG A 149 -9.86 4.75 2.46
CA ARG A 149 -11.14 5.46 2.42
C ARG A 149 -11.09 6.69 1.54
N ASP A 150 -10.04 7.48 1.67
CA ASP A 150 -9.90 8.73 0.90
C ASP A 150 -9.78 8.43 -0.59
N ALA A 151 -8.97 7.42 -0.96
CA ALA A 151 -8.89 6.94 -2.33
C ALA A 151 -10.24 6.37 -2.82
N PHE A 152 -10.93 5.57 -2.00
CA PHE A 152 -12.23 5.01 -2.34
C PHE A 152 -13.27 6.10 -2.66
N GLU A 153 -13.40 7.09 -1.77
CA GLU A 153 -14.33 8.21 -1.95
C GLU A 153 -13.97 9.06 -3.18
N GLN A 154 -12.68 9.35 -3.38
CA GLN A 154 -12.20 10.13 -4.53
C GLN A 154 -12.47 9.42 -5.85
N MET A 155 -12.14 8.13 -5.94
CA MET A 155 -12.33 7.34 -7.15
C MET A 155 -13.79 7.23 -7.57
N LEU A 156 -14.71 7.25 -6.60
CA LEU A 156 -16.15 7.16 -6.80
C LEU A 156 -16.86 8.52 -6.89
N GLY A 157 -16.18 9.63 -6.63
CA GLY A 157 -16.81 10.96 -6.59
C GLY A 157 -17.80 11.14 -5.44
N ILE A 158 -17.56 10.45 -4.32
CA ILE A 158 -18.44 10.43 -3.13
C ILE A 158 -17.77 10.99 -1.87
N ALA A 159 -16.70 11.77 -2.00
CA ALA A 159 -16.06 12.46 -0.88
C ALA A 159 -17.09 13.15 0.04
N GLY A 160 -17.14 12.71 1.29
CA GLY A 160 -18.07 13.23 2.30
C GLY A 160 -19.54 12.88 2.11
N LYS A 161 -19.86 11.93 1.21
CA LYS A 161 -21.25 11.49 0.93
C LYS A 161 -21.62 10.16 1.59
N ILE A 162 -20.67 9.45 2.19
CA ILE A 162 -20.99 8.28 3.00
C ILE A 162 -21.82 8.75 4.22
N PRO A 163 -23.02 8.19 4.49
CA PRO A 163 -23.88 8.68 5.56
C PRO A 163 -23.20 8.62 6.93
N ASP A 164 -23.29 9.70 7.72
CA ASP A 164 -22.68 9.77 9.07
C ASP A 164 -23.22 8.73 10.06
N THR A 165 -24.39 8.13 9.77
CA THR A 165 -24.98 7.05 10.56
C THR A 165 -24.39 5.67 10.24
N THR A 166 -23.49 5.57 9.26
CA THR A 166 -22.87 4.32 8.86
C THR A 166 -21.94 3.82 9.95
N LYS A 167 -21.99 2.52 10.23
CA LYS A 167 -21.14 1.91 11.25
C LYS A 167 -19.68 1.93 10.79
N VAL A 168 -18.82 2.63 11.53
CA VAL A 168 -17.38 2.67 11.28
C VAL A 168 -16.66 1.53 12.00
N VAL A 169 -15.83 0.78 11.27
CA VAL A 169 -15.01 -0.30 11.83
C VAL A 169 -13.57 -0.16 11.36
N ALA A 170 -12.68 0.26 12.28
CA ALA A 170 -11.27 0.54 11.97
C ALA A 170 -10.41 -0.68 11.65
N LYS A 171 -10.53 -1.75 12.44
CA LYS A 171 -9.64 -2.92 12.26
C LYS A 171 -10.14 -3.83 11.15
N ASP A 172 -9.27 -4.19 10.21
CA ASP A 172 -9.59 -5.05 9.06
C ASP A 172 -10.18 -6.39 9.49
N GLU A 173 -9.53 -7.09 10.42
CA GLU A 173 -10.05 -8.34 10.96
C GLU A 173 -11.46 -8.19 11.54
N LYS A 174 -11.75 -7.06 12.19
CA LYS A 174 -13.04 -6.79 12.82
C LYS A 174 -14.11 -6.52 11.76
N VAL A 175 -13.80 -5.78 10.69
CA VAL A 175 -14.78 -5.53 9.63
C VAL A 175 -15.06 -6.80 8.84
N ILE A 176 -14.03 -7.61 8.54
CA ILE A 176 -14.16 -8.92 7.89
C ILE A 176 -15.07 -9.83 8.73
N LYS A 177 -14.80 -9.96 10.03
CA LYS A 177 -15.65 -10.72 10.97
C LYS A 177 -17.07 -10.15 11.05
N THR A 178 -17.23 -8.84 10.95
CA THR A 178 -18.55 -8.19 10.97
C THR A 178 -19.34 -8.54 9.70
N VAL A 179 -18.74 -8.49 8.51
CA VAL A 179 -19.41 -8.93 7.27
C VAL A 179 -19.80 -10.41 7.37
N ALA A 180 -18.88 -11.25 7.83
CA ALA A 180 -19.11 -12.68 7.97
C ALA A 180 -20.22 -13.05 8.98
N GLY A 181 -20.33 -12.30 10.09
CA GLY A 181 -21.20 -12.63 11.21
C GLY A 181 -22.48 -11.80 11.34
N THR A 182 -22.70 -10.79 10.48
CA THR A 182 -23.93 -9.98 10.53
C THR A 182 -25.14 -10.82 10.15
N LEU A 183 -26.28 -10.64 10.83
CA LEU A 183 -27.56 -11.25 10.46
C LEU A 183 -28.53 -10.16 9.95
N PRO A 184 -29.23 -10.39 8.81
CA PRO A 184 -29.11 -11.55 7.91
C PRO A 184 -27.71 -11.62 7.25
N PRO A 185 -27.17 -12.82 6.97
CA PRO A 185 -25.79 -13.00 6.48
C PRO A 185 -25.50 -12.21 5.20
N ASN A 186 -26.46 -12.12 4.30
CA ASN A 186 -26.32 -11.42 3.02
C ASN A 186 -26.57 -9.90 3.07
N SER A 187 -26.63 -9.28 4.25
CA SER A 187 -26.95 -7.85 4.39
C SER A 187 -25.73 -6.93 4.30
N ALA A 188 -24.58 -7.33 4.83
CA ALA A 188 -23.44 -6.45 5.03
C ALA A 188 -22.56 -6.27 3.78
N VAL A 189 -22.02 -5.06 3.61
CA VAL A 189 -21.00 -4.72 2.62
C VAL A 189 -19.96 -3.77 3.20
N THR A 190 -18.70 -3.96 2.81
CA THR A 190 -17.61 -3.04 3.11
C THR A 190 -16.64 -2.95 1.93
N TYR A 191 -15.59 -2.14 2.08
CA TYR A 191 -14.46 -2.05 1.16
C TYR A 191 -13.14 -2.17 1.93
N LEU A 192 -12.13 -2.79 1.32
CA LEU A 192 -10.83 -3.11 1.93
C LEU A 192 -9.71 -3.11 0.89
N SER A 193 -8.45 -3.02 1.34
CA SER A 193 -7.31 -3.33 0.48
C SER A 193 -7.41 -4.76 -0.03
N LEU A 194 -7.08 -4.96 -1.30
CA LEU A 194 -7.32 -6.20 -2.02
C LEU A 194 -6.56 -7.37 -1.43
N GLY A 195 -5.30 -7.18 -1.04
CA GLY A 195 -4.49 -8.27 -0.46
C GLY A 195 -5.13 -8.85 0.79
N GLN A 196 -5.61 -7.97 1.69
CA GLN A 196 -6.31 -8.39 2.91
C GLN A 196 -7.64 -9.07 2.61
N ALA A 197 -8.36 -8.58 1.59
CA ALA A 197 -9.63 -9.13 1.17
C ALA A 197 -9.48 -10.52 0.55
N LEU A 198 -8.44 -10.73 -0.27
CA LEU A 198 -8.08 -12.02 -0.84
C LEU A 198 -7.63 -13.02 0.24
N GLU A 199 -6.82 -12.57 1.21
CA GLU A 199 -6.37 -13.40 2.33
C GLU A 199 -7.56 -13.90 3.16
N ALA A 200 -8.57 -13.04 3.41
CA ALA A 200 -9.79 -13.44 4.11
C ALA A 200 -10.57 -14.52 3.36
N VAL A 201 -10.68 -14.39 2.03
CA VAL A 201 -11.33 -15.40 1.17
C VAL A 201 -10.54 -16.71 1.19
N ALA A 202 -9.21 -16.64 1.02
CA ALA A 202 -8.32 -17.80 1.03
C ALA A 202 -8.34 -18.54 2.38
N SER A 203 -8.49 -17.80 3.48
CA SER A 203 -8.60 -18.33 4.85
C SER A 203 -9.96 -18.96 5.16
N GLY A 204 -10.90 -18.99 4.21
CA GLY A 204 -12.19 -19.66 4.37
C GLY A 204 -13.24 -18.88 5.18
N VAL A 205 -12.99 -17.58 5.44
CA VAL A 205 -14.02 -16.69 5.99
C VAL A 205 -15.21 -16.68 5.01
N PRO A 206 -16.48 -16.71 5.47
CA PRO A 206 -17.65 -16.80 4.57
C PRO A 206 -17.98 -15.48 3.86
N VAL A 207 -16.97 -14.85 3.27
CA VAL A 207 -17.05 -13.63 2.47
C VAL A 207 -16.64 -13.93 1.04
N ARG A 208 -16.98 -13.02 0.13
CA ARG A 208 -16.46 -13.00 -1.23
C ARG A 208 -16.30 -11.56 -1.70
N LEU A 209 -15.54 -11.40 -2.77
CA LEU A 209 -15.34 -10.11 -3.39
C LEU A 209 -16.32 -9.95 -4.56
N LEU A 210 -16.77 -8.71 -4.78
CA LEU A 210 -17.72 -8.39 -5.82
C LEU A 210 -16.97 -7.77 -7.02
N PRO A 211 -17.14 -8.33 -8.24
CA PRO A 211 -16.63 -7.70 -9.47
C PRO A 211 -17.18 -6.29 -9.63
N VAL A 212 -16.30 -5.38 -10.08
CA VAL A 212 -16.66 -3.99 -10.38
C VAL A 212 -16.46 -3.75 -11.87
N ASP A 213 -17.49 -3.23 -12.55
CA ASP A 213 -17.54 -3.08 -14.01
C ASP A 213 -17.21 -4.41 -14.73
N THR A 214 -17.72 -5.52 -14.21
CA THR A 214 -17.47 -6.89 -14.68
C THR A 214 -16.02 -7.39 -14.56
N VAL A 215 -15.14 -6.62 -13.92
CA VAL A 215 -13.75 -7.00 -13.68
C VAL A 215 -13.58 -7.59 -12.29
N GLU A 216 -13.00 -8.78 -12.23
CA GLU A 216 -12.69 -9.47 -10.97
C GLU A 216 -11.64 -8.68 -10.16
N PRO A 217 -11.82 -8.55 -8.83
CA PRO A 217 -10.84 -7.95 -7.93
C PRO A 217 -9.71 -8.94 -7.65
N GLU A 218 -8.66 -8.95 -8.49
CA GLU A 218 -7.55 -9.89 -8.39
C GLU A 218 -6.22 -9.20 -8.69
N THR A 219 -5.10 -9.79 -8.25
CA THR A 219 -3.76 -9.26 -8.54
C THR A 219 -3.51 -9.04 -10.03
N PRO A 220 -3.88 -9.94 -10.97
CA PRO A 220 -3.64 -9.71 -12.40
C PRO A 220 -4.41 -8.51 -12.96
N THR A 221 -5.68 -8.32 -12.56
CA THR A 221 -6.52 -7.22 -13.05
C THR A 221 -6.12 -5.87 -12.46
N VAL A 222 -5.60 -5.84 -11.23
CA VAL A 222 -4.98 -4.65 -10.65
C VAL A 222 -3.68 -4.31 -11.38
N LYS A 223 -2.84 -5.33 -11.62
CA LYS A 223 -1.52 -5.19 -12.25
C LYS A 223 -1.60 -4.60 -13.65
N ASP A 224 -2.47 -5.13 -14.50
CA ASP A 224 -2.62 -4.67 -15.89
C ASP A 224 -3.56 -3.46 -16.05
N GLY A 225 -4.26 -3.07 -14.98
CA GLY A 225 -5.07 -1.86 -14.92
C GLY A 225 -6.49 -1.99 -15.38
N ARG A 226 -6.98 -3.22 -15.61
CA ARG A 226 -8.39 -3.47 -15.88
C ARG A 226 -9.27 -3.21 -14.66
N TYR A 227 -8.79 -3.45 -13.43
CA TYR A 227 -9.62 -3.27 -12.23
C TYR A 227 -9.87 -1.78 -11.95
N PRO A 228 -11.13 -1.32 -11.88
CA PRO A 228 -11.46 0.11 -11.89
C PRO A 228 -11.22 0.82 -10.55
N LEU A 229 -11.12 0.06 -9.46
CA LEU A 229 -10.84 0.57 -8.10
C LEU A 229 -9.40 0.24 -7.70
N ARG A 230 -8.42 0.63 -8.51
CA ARG A 230 -7.00 0.54 -8.19
C ARG A 230 -6.36 1.90 -7.87
N ARG A 231 -5.39 1.91 -6.98
CA ARG A 231 -4.62 3.09 -6.56
C ARG A 231 -3.12 2.78 -6.48
N PRO A 232 -2.23 3.75 -6.72
CA PRO A 232 -0.81 3.55 -6.46
C PRO A 232 -0.54 3.53 -4.96
N VAL A 233 0.53 2.86 -4.55
CA VAL A 233 1.16 3.05 -3.23
C VAL A 233 2.43 3.85 -3.46
N LEU A 234 2.48 5.06 -2.91
CA LEU A 234 3.55 6.02 -3.14
C LEU A 234 4.34 6.27 -1.84
N LEU A 235 5.66 6.38 -1.99
CA LEU A 235 6.55 7.03 -1.02
C LEU A 235 6.74 8.47 -1.47
N LEU A 236 6.18 9.42 -0.72
CA LEU A 236 6.28 10.85 -0.99
C LEU A 236 7.32 11.48 -0.07
N SER A 237 8.29 12.16 -0.65
CA SER A 237 9.44 12.77 0.06
C SER A 237 9.68 14.20 -0.42
N ASN A 238 10.51 14.94 0.32
CA ASN A 238 10.96 16.26 -0.14
C ASN A 238 11.72 16.16 -1.48
N SER A 239 11.70 17.25 -2.26
CA SER A 239 12.40 17.30 -3.54
C SER A 239 13.93 17.47 -3.40
N GLU A 240 14.40 17.86 -2.20
CA GLU A 240 15.82 17.93 -1.89
C GLU A 240 16.40 16.50 -1.78
N PRO A 241 17.56 16.21 -2.41
CA PRO A 241 18.17 14.88 -2.32
C PRO A 241 18.51 14.51 -0.87
N ASP A 242 18.05 13.33 -0.45
CA ASP A 242 18.42 12.70 0.81
C ASP A 242 18.90 11.26 0.53
N PRO A 243 20.19 10.95 0.76
CA PRO A 243 20.74 9.64 0.44
C PRO A 243 20.08 8.46 1.17
N LEU A 244 19.58 8.66 2.39
CA LEU A 244 18.93 7.60 3.18
C LEU A 244 17.52 7.32 2.64
N VAL A 245 16.76 8.39 2.34
CA VAL A 245 15.44 8.30 1.71
C VAL A 245 15.54 7.63 0.34
N GLU A 246 16.46 8.09 -0.51
CA GLU A 246 16.67 7.51 -1.84
C GLU A 246 17.07 6.04 -1.76
N ALA A 247 17.97 5.68 -0.84
CA ALA A 247 18.38 4.29 -0.63
C ALA A 247 17.18 3.40 -0.21
N PHE A 248 16.30 3.89 0.65
CA PHE A 248 15.11 3.14 1.05
C PHE A 248 14.11 2.97 -0.10
N GLU A 249 13.87 4.01 -0.88
CA GLU A 249 13.01 3.93 -2.06
C GLU A 249 13.56 2.95 -3.11
N GLN A 250 14.88 2.97 -3.35
CA GLN A 250 15.53 2.00 -4.23
C GLN A 250 15.43 0.58 -3.67
N PHE A 251 15.54 0.41 -2.34
CA PHE A 251 15.31 -0.88 -1.71
C PHE A 251 13.87 -1.37 -1.88
N ALA A 252 12.87 -0.50 -1.72
CA ALA A 252 11.47 -0.85 -1.95
C ALA A 252 11.20 -1.27 -3.41
N LEU A 253 11.93 -0.69 -4.37
CA LEU A 253 11.89 -1.07 -5.79
C LEU A 253 12.72 -2.31 -6.13
N SER A 254 13.65 -2.72 -5.27
CA SER A 254 14.51 -3.88 -5.50
C SER A 254 13.72 -5.20 -5.49
N ASP A 255 14.31 -6.28 -6.01
CA ASP A 255 13.70 -7.62 -5.96
C ASP A 255 13.33 -8.06 -4.52
N ALA A 256 14.13 -7.66 -3.52
CA ALA A 256 13.83 -7.96 -2.12
C ALA A 256 12.63 -7.16 -1.60
N GLY A 257 12.57 -5.87 -1.89
CA GLY A 257 11.44 -5.00 -1.53
C GLY A 257 10.15 -5.41 -2.23
N GLN A 258 10.21 -5.68 -3.54
CA GLN A 258 9.06 -6.14 -4.32
C GLN A 258 8.54 -7.50 -3.85
N LYS A 259 9.41 -8.39 -3.35
CA LYS A 259 8.99 -9.65 -2.74
C LYS A 259 8.16 -9.41 -1.47
N ILE A 260 8.60 -8.50 -0.59
CA ILE A 260 7.87 -8.11 0.62
C ILE A 260 6.52 -7.47 0.24
N LEU A 261 6.52 -6.55 -0.73
CA LEU A 261 5.30 -5.90 -1.21
C LEU A 261 4.28 -6.90 -1.75
N SER A 262 4.73 -7.97 -2.42
CA SER A 262 3.85 -8.99 -3.00
C SER A 262 3.04 -9.81 -1.99
N GLU A 263 3.36 -9.70 -0.68
CA GLU A 263 2.58 -10.36 0.38
C GLU A 263 1.22 -9.70 0.63
N SER A 264 1.03 -8.44 0.21
CA SER A 264 -0.23 -7.70 0.47
C SER A 264 -0.64 -6.73 -0.64
N TYR A 265 0.29 -6.37 -1.53
CA TYR A 265 0.08 -5.41 -2.60
C TYR A 265 0.49 -6.00 -3.95
N THR A 266 0.03 -5.40 -5.02
CA THR A 266 0.39 -5.82 -6.37
C THR A 266 1.73 -5.17 -6.74
N PRO A 267 2.82 -5.96 -6.88
CA PRO A 267 4.14 -5.41 -7.17
C PRO A 267 4.18 -4.80 -8.57
N LEU A 268 5.11 -3.88 -8.78
CA LEU A 268 5.31 -3.26 -10.08
C LEU A 268 5.79 -4.31 -11.11
N PRO A 269 5.48 -4.12 -12.40
CA PRO A 269 6.11 -4.91 -13.45
C PRO A 269 7.63 -4.74 -13.32
N LYS A 270 8.40 -5.83 -13.48
CA LYS A 270 9.84 -5.70 -13.66
C LYS A 270 10.05 -4.83 -14.90
N THR A 271 10.55 -3.62 -14.73
CA THR A 271 11.09 -2.86 -15.85
C THR A 271 12.30 -3.65 -16.32
N SER A 272 12.28 -4.15 -17.55
CA SER A 272 13.51 -4.57 -18.21
C SER A 272 14.42 -3.34 -18.17
N SER A 273 15.52 -3.42 -17.41
CA SER A 273 16.56 -2.40 -17.53
C SER A 273 16.96 -2.32 -19.00
N PRO A 274 17.09 -1.11 -19.59
CA PRO A 274 17.59 -0.96 -20.94
C PRO A 274 18.98 -1.58 -21.11
#